data_AF-A0A920I7J2-F1
#
_entry.id   AF-A0A920I7J2-F1
#
_cell.length_a   1.000
_cell.length_b   1.000
_cell.length_c   1.000
_cell.angle_alpha   90.00
_cell.angle_beta   90.00
_cell.angle_gamma   90.00
#
_symmetry.space_group_name_H-M   'P 1'
#
loop_
_entity.id
_entity.type
_entity.pdbx_description
1 polymer ?
#
loop_
_entity_poly.entity_id
_entity_poly.type
_entity_poly.pdbx_seq_one_letter_code
_entity_poly.pdbx_strand_id
1 'polypeptide(L)'
;MTDNRFGKLYSFTSFGESHGPAIGCVVDGVPPRLPLNESDIQPYLDRRKPGQNRFVTQRKETDQVEIISGVFEGKTTGTPIAF
;
A
#
# COMPACT_ATOMS: atom_id res chain seq x y z
N MET A 1 7.23 15.12 -14.59
CA MET A 1 7.67 15.38 -13.20
C MET A 1 7.02 14.32 -12.34
N THR A 2 7.81 13.39 -11.80
CA THR A 2 7.44 12.71 -10.56
C THR A 2 8.72 12.22 -9.92
N ASP A 3 9.14 12.88 -8.84
CA ASP A 3 10.00 12.27 -7.84
C ASP A 3 9.10 11.30 -7.06
N ASN A 4 8.85 10.13 -7.64
CA ASN A 4 7.92 9.14 -7.11
C ASN A 4 8.59 8.14 -6.17
N ARG A 5 9.88 8.33 -5.88
CA ARG A 5 10.68 7.50 -4.98
C ARG A 5 11.12 8.32 -3.78
N PHE A 6 10.80 7.83 -2.60
CA PHE A 6 11.26 8.44 -1.35
C PHE A 6 12.10 7.44 -0.56
N GLY A 7 13.20 7.92 0.04
CA GLY A 7 14.10 7.10 0.87
C GLY A 7 15.32 6.54 0.11
N LYS A 8 16.28 5.97 0.87
CA LYS A 8 17.57 5.46 0.35
C LYS A 8 17.78 3.98 0.64
N LEU A 9 17.81 3.59 1.92
CA LEU A 9 17.95 2.20 2.35
C LEU A 9 16.58 1.53 2.47
N TYR A 10 15.68 2.18 3.20
CA TYR A 10 14.25 1.91 3.16
C TYR A 10 13.62 2.94 2.22
N SER A 11 13.01 2.48 1.15
CA SER A 11 12.44 3.36 0.14
C SER A 11 11.11 2.86 -0.37
N PHE A 12 10.21 3.78 -0.71
CA PHE A 12 8.99 3.44 -1.42
C PHE A 12 8.95 4.17 -2.77
N THR A 13 8.44 3.48 -3.78
CA THR A 13 8.23 4.02 -5.13
C THR A 13 6.76 3.84 -5.49
N SER A 14 6.01 4.92 -5.68
CA SER A 14 4.58 4.85 -6.03
C SER A 14 4.35 4.92 -7.54
N PHE A 15 3.27 4.28 -8.00
CA PHE A 15 2.81 4.33 -9.38
C PHE A 15 1.28 4.27 -9.46
N GLY A 16 0.75 4.56 -10.64
CA GLY A 16 -0.69 4.56 -10.90
C GLY A 16 -1.31 5.95 -10.86
N GLU A 17 -2.56 6.01 -11.27
CA GLU A 17 -3.34 7.24 -11.43
C GLU A 17 -4.70 7.06 -10.78
N SER A 18 -5.33 8.14 -10.31
CA SER A 18 -6.65 8.08 -9.65
C SER A 18 -7.78 7.58 -10.53
N HIS A 19 -7.63 7.67 -11.86
CA HIS A 19 -8.59 7.18 -12.84
C HIS A 19 -8.08 5.88 -13.50
N GLY A 20 -6.91 5.40 -13.10
CA GLY A 20 -6.33 4.16 -13.57
C GLY A 20 -6.99 2.94 -12.93
N PRO A 21 -6.67 1.74 -13.42
CA PRO A 21 -7.23 0.49 -12.88
C PRO A 21 -6.78 0.20 -11.45
N ALA A 22 -5.60 0.72 -11.05
CA ALA A 22 -5.03 0.56 -9.72
C ALA A 22 -4.03 1.68 -9.42
N ILE A 23 -3.81 1.90 -8.12
CA ILE A 23 -2.69 2.67 -7.58
C ILE A 23 -1.88 1.69 -6.74
N GLY A 24 -0.57 1.73 -6.89
CA GLY A 24 0.32 0.78 -6.22
C GLY A 24 1.63 1.41 -5.78
N CYS A 25 2.41 0.63 -5.04
CA CYS A 25 3.75 1.03 -4.66
C CYS A 25 4.66 -0.17 -4.43
N VAL A 26 5.96 0.06 -4.62
CA VAL A 26 7.00 -0.90 -4.29
C VAL A 26 7.79 -0.37 -3.09
N VAL A 27 7.92 -1.17 -2.06
CA VAL A 27 8.70 -0.87 -0.85
C VAL A 27 9.95 -1.75 -0.82
N ASP A 28 11.12 -1.11 -0.81
CA ASP A 28 12.43 -1.74 -0.72
C ASP A 28 13.03 -1.58 0.68
N GLY A 29 13.95 -2.49 1.06
CA GLY A 29 14.75 -2.38 2.28
C GLY A 29 14.08 -2.93 3.53
N VAL A 30 12.99 -3.68 3.38
CA VAL A 30 12.32 -4.36 4.49
C VAL A 30 13.13 -5.60 4.87
N PRO A 31 13.56 -5.76 6.13
CA PRO A 31 14.22 -6.99 6.58
C PRO A 31 13.31 -8.22 6.42
N PRO A 32 13.87 -9.42 6.21
CA PRO A 32 13.09 -10.66 6.17
C PRO A 32 12.54 -11.04 7.56
N ARG A 33 11.53 -11.92 7.55
CA ARG A 33 10.89 -12.56 8.73
C ARG A 33 10.00 -11.63 9.58
N LEU A 34 9.64 -10.47 9.07
CA LEU A 34 8.64 -9.62 9.73
C LEU A 34 7.23 -10.12 9.38
N PRO A 35 6.32 -10.29 10.35
CA PRO A 35 4.95 -10.63 10.05
C PRO A 35 4.28 -9.48 9.27
N LEU A 36 3.62 -9.79 8.16
CA LEU A 36 2.90 -8.81 7.35
C LEU A 36 1.76 -9.49 6.59
N ASN A 37 0.55 -8.92 6.71
CA ASN A 37 -0.64 -9.30 5.97
C ASN A 37 -1.44 -8.05 5.54
N GLU A 38 -2.36 -8.20 4.60
CA GLU A 38 -3.26 -7.13 4.14
C GLU A 38 -4.06 -6.51 5.30
N SER A 39 -4.45 -7.32 6.29
CA SER A 39 -5.16 -6.87 7.50
C SER A 39 -4.36 -5.87 8.35
N ASP A 40 -3.03 -5.86 8.23
CA ASP A 40 -2.18 -4.91 8.94
C ASP A 40 -2.24 -3.52 8.29
N ILE A 41 -2.59 -3.43 7.01
CA ILE A 41 -2.56 -2.20 6.20
C ILE A 41 -3.97 -1.65 5.95
N GLN A 42 -4.96 -2.52 5.76
CA GLN A 42 -6.34 -2.15 5.48
C GLN A 42 -6.94 -1.11 6.46
N PRO A 43 -6.70 -1.18 7.79
CA PRO A 43 -7.20 -0.16 8.72
C PRO A 43 -6.66 1.25 8.44
N TYR A 44 -5.45 1.36 7.89
CA TYR A 44 -4.86 2.64 7.51
C TYR A 44 -5.45 3.19 6.21
N LEU A 45 -5.82 2.31 5.27
CA LEU A 45 -6.57 2.70 4.08
C LEU A 45 -8.00 3.15 4.45
N ASP A 46 -8.69 2.38 5.30
CA ASP A 46 -10.06 2.68 5.71
C ASP A 46 -10.17 3.99 6.50
N ARG A 47 -9.12 4.38 7.23
CA ARG A 47 -9.02 5.70 7.89
C ARG A 47 -8.87 6.85 6.88
N ARG A 48 -8.31 6.61 5.71
CA ARG A 48 -8.12 7.62 4.66
C ARG A 48 -9.36 7.80 3.78
N LYS A 49 -10.26 6.80 3.75
CA LYS A 49 -11.47 6.85 2.92
C LYS A 49 -12.33 8.08 3.28
N PRO A 50 -12.66 8.94 2.30
CA PRO A 50 -13.63 10.00 2.50
C PRO A 50 -15.02 9.37 2.75
N GLY A 51 -15.87 10.04 3.54
CA GLY A 51 -17.23 9.54 3.83
C GLY A 51 -17.44 8.96 5.23
N GLN A 52 -16.46 9.02 6.14
CA GLN A 52 -16.69 8.71 7.56
C GLN A 52 -17.56 9.75 8.28
N ASN A 53 -17.81 10.90 7.66
CA ASN A 53 -18.58 12.00 8.25
C ASN A 53 -19.80 12.35 7.36
N ARG A 54 -20.87 12.85 7.98
CA ARG A 54 -22.17 13.12 7.32
C ARG A 54 -22.12 14.17 6.19
N PHE A 55 -20.98 14.83 5.99
CA PHE A 55 -20.78 15.96 5.08
C PHE A 55 -19.97 15.62 3.82
N VAL A 56 -19.49 14.37 3.66
CA VAL A 56 -18.71 13.94 2.49
C VAL A 56 -19.54 13.00 1.60
N THR A 57 -19.19 12.93 0.33
CA THR A 57 -19.87 12.09 -0.66
C THR A 57 -19.92 10.62 -0.21
N GLN A 58 -21.07 9.96 -0.40
CA GLN A 58 -21.29 8.56 0.00
C GLN A 58 -20.57 7.53 -0.90
N ARG A 59 -19.52 7.93 -1.65
CA ARG A 59 -18.77 6.98 -2.47
C ARG A 59 -18.06 5.99 -1.55
N LYS A 60 -18.55 4.75 -1.56
CA LYS A 60 -17.86 3.62 -0.93
C LYS A 60 -16.80 3.14 -1.91
N GLU A 61 -15.63 3.77 -1.89
CA GLU A 61 -14.47 3.21 -2.57
C GLU A 61 -14.05 1.96 -1.81
N THR A 62 -14.17 0.81 -2.47
CA THR A 62 -13.76 -0.49 -1.95
C THR A 62 -12.25 -0.64 -2.08
N ASP A 63 -11.49 0.35 -1.64
CA ASP A 63 -10.02 0.28 -1.69
C ASP A 63 -9.62 -0.87 -0.78
N GLN A 64 -9.14 -1.94 -1.40
CA GLN A 64 -8.57 -3.11 -0.75
C GLN A 64 -7.09 -3.12 -1.06
N VAL A 65 -6.27 -3.31 -0.04
CA VAL A 65 -4.85 -3.58 -0.25
C VAL A 65 -4.66 -5.03 -0.70
N GLU A 66 -3.75 -5.24 -1.63
CA GLU A 66 -3.29 -6.56 -2.05
C GLU A 66 -1.76 -6.58 -1.95
N ILE A 67 -1.19 -7.67 -1.41
CA ILE A 67 0.27 -7.85 -1.41
C ILE A 67 0.64 -8.76 -2.59
N ILE A 68 1.30 -8.18 -3.59
CA ILE A 68 1.64 -8.85 -4.85
C ILE A 68 2.99 -9.57 -4.75
N SER A 69 3.93 -9.06 -3.93
CA SER A 69 5.26 -9.65 -3.76
C SER A 69 5.87 -9.39 -2.38
N GLY A 70 6.99 -10.05 -2.08
CA GLY A 70 7.82 -9.73 -0.91
C GLY A 70 7.32 -10.30 0.43
N VAL A 71 6.19 -11.02 0.41
CA VAL A 71 5.66 -11.78 1.55
C VAL A 71 5.46 -13.23 1.14
N PHE A 72 5.85 -14.15 2.02
CA PHE A 72 5.64 -15.58 1.89
C PHE A 72 5.28 -16.15 3.27
N GLU A 73 4.22 -16.97 3.33
CA GLU A 73 3.70 -17.55 4.59
C GLU A 73 3.48 -16.50 5.71
N GLY A 74 2.93 -15.34 5.34
CA GLY A 74 2.63 -14.23 6.26
C GLY A 74 3.86 -13.51 6.81
N LYS A 75 5.04 -13.71 6.21
CA LYS A 75 6.29 -13.07 6.60
C LYS A 75 7.03 -12.46 5.41
N THR A 76 7.72 -11.34 5.65
CA THR A 76 8.55 -10.71 4.64
C THR A 76 9.72 -11.59 4.22
N THR A 77 10.04 -11.60 2.94
CA THR A 77 11.15 -12.40 2.37
C THR A 77 12.47 -11.63 2.34
N GLY A 78 12.42 -10.31 2.56
CA GLY A 78 13.56 -9.40 2.35
C GLY A 78 13.70 -8.90 0.92
N THR A 79 12.85 -9.37 0.01
CA THR A 79 12.74 -8.83 -1.36
C THR A 79 11.77 -7.64 -1.37
N PRO A 80 11.73 -6.85 -2.46
CA PRO A 80 10.78 -5.74 -2.58
C PRO A 80 9.33 -6.21 -2.40
N ILE A 81 8.57 -5.44 -1.63
CA ILE A 81 7.16 -5.68 -1.35
C ILE A 81 6.36 -4.79 -2.29
N ALA A 82 5.56 -5.40 -3.16
CA ALA A 82 4.67 -4.69 -4.07
C ALA A 82 3.24 -4.75 -3.54
N PHE A 83 2.60 -3.59 -3.61
CA PHE A 83 1.18 -3.36 -3.33
C PHE A 83 0.51 -2.77 -4.57
#